data_AF-A0A1H1SQX5-F1
#
_entry.id   AF-A0A1H1SQX5-F1
#
_cell.length_a   1.000
_cell.length_b   1.000
_cell.length_c   1.000
_cell.angle_alpha   90.00
_cell.angle_beta   90.00
_cell.angle_gamma   90.00
#
_symmetry.space_group_name_H-M   'P 1'
#
loop_
_entity.id
_entity.type
_entity.pdbx_description
1 polymer ?
#
loop_
_entity_poly.entity_id
_entity_poly.type
_entity_poly.pdbx_seq_one_letter_code
_entity_poly.pdbx_strand_id
1 'polypeptide(L)'
;MKVYRGWGTWAEASRVLSRYLPTGTTPHLRRAVRFADHWGGRPTRYEVAELLVREFGVTELGMLTAGLLHHLSEDYPCTMEHIEERFGTRVAGLVDSPMVRLAGRYALVQRLHTYPTVESQREIYHETCERFIPLAVATEPVFDELFSSWQHAYAYLRQPVDHLGAAQQLVAVVHHDRFDPSGQPAVEHTRAVARLTRDGGGTPEQQLAGLLHDCVEDTELSLAQLVDLGVPTDVVDMVDALTRRPRESYEDHLDRLVETPAAILVKRADIRHNLSAARLARLDDAAREAARRRYAYALALLDRASGPGPTWVLPNPGSPPGPETAADTAPDARWPAGNAGVPRQTRGEPDPGPADSDEAASIVPESAPEA
;
A
#
# COMPACT_ATOMS: atom_id res chain seq x y z
N MET A 1 -10.38 6.99 -1.18
CA MET A 1 -9.38 7.55 -2.11
C MET A 1 -9.17 6.60 -3.27
N LYS A 2 -9.40 6.98 -4.53
CA LYS A 2 -9.13 6.08 -5.68
C LYS A 2 -7.62 5.91 -5.89
N VAL A 3 -7.16 4.69 -6.17
CA VAL A 3 -5.75 4.40 -6.48
C VAL A 3 -5.65 3.79 -7.88
N TYR A 4 -4.67 4.27 -8.65
CA TYR A 4 -4.31 3.75 -9.97
C TYR A 4 -3.08 2.87 -9.82
N ARG A 5 -3.05 1.76 -10.57
CA ARG A 5 -2.02 0.74 -10.37
C ARG A 5 -0.68 1.23 -10.90
N GLY A 6 0.36 1.15 -10.07
CA GLY A 6 1.73 1.17 -10.57
C GLY A 6 2.02 -0.10 -11.36
N TRP A 7 2.09 0.04 -12.67
CA TRP A 7 2.45 -1.05 -13.58
C TRP A 7 3.97 -1.17 -13.64
N GLY A 8 4.49 -2.38 -13.45
CA GLY A 8 5.93 -2.61 -13.50
C GLY A 8 6.50 -2.54 -14.91
N THR A 9 5.65 -2.69 -15.92
CA THR A 9 6.05 -2.67 -17.33
C THR A 9 5.02 -1.99 -18.23
N TRP A 10 5.50 -1.45 -19.36
CA TRP A 10 4.64 -0.97 -20.44
C TRP A 10 3.68 -2.04 -20.96
N ALA A 11 4.09 -3.30 -21.01
CA ALA A 11 3.24 -4.39 -21.50
C ALA A 11 1.97 -4.56 -20.65
N GLU A 12 2.08 -4.39 -19.34
CA GLU A 12 0.94 -4.44 -18.44
C GLU A 12 0.05 -3.21 -18.55
N ALA A 13 0.66 -2.01 -18.51
CA ALA A 13 -0.06 -0.75 -18.66
C ALA A 13 -0.84 -0.68 -19.99
N SER A 14 -0.17 -1.01 -21.09
CA SER A 14 -0.75 -0.93 -22.44
C SER A 14 -1.96 -1.83 -22.64
N ARG A 15 -2.00 -3.01 -22.01
CA ARG A 15 -3.13 -3.95 -22.04
C ARG A 15 -4.38 -3.39 -21.35
N VAL A 16 -4.21 -2.52 -20.35
CA VAL A 16 -5.34 -1.85 -19.70
C VAL A 16 -5.75 -0.63 -20.51
N LEU A 17 -4.79 0.21 -20.88
CA LEU A 17 -5.04 1.42 -21.68
C LEU A 17 -5.73 1.10 -23.02
N SER A 18 -5.35 0.02 -23.70
CA SER A 18 -5.93 -0.38 -24.99
C SER A 18 -7.43 -0.68 -24.94
N ARG A 19 -8.02 -0.87 -23.76
CA ARG A 19 -9.47 -1.09 -23.61
C ARG A 19 -10.28 0.20 -23.76
N TYR A 20 -9.62 1.35 -23.60
CA TYR A 20 -10.23 2.66 -23.59
C TYR A 20 -9.74 3.55 -24.74
N LEU A 21 -8.62 3.20 -25.36
CA LEU A 21 -7.99 3.97 -26.42
C LEU A 21 -8.35 3.45 -27.82
N PRO A 22 -8.41 4.33 -28.84
CA PRO A 22 -8.55 3.91 -30.23
C PRO A 22 -7.44 2.95 -30.67
N THR A 23 -7.77 2.01 -31.56
CA THR A 23 -6.82 1.08 -32.15
C THR A 23 -5.63 1.81 -32.78
N GLY A 24 -4.41 1.38 -32.45
CA GLY A 24 -3.18 1.98 -32.96
C GLY A 24 -2.59 3.10 -32.08
N THR A 25 -3.28 3.57 -31.05
CA THR A 25 -2.77 4.62 -30.14
C THR A 25 -1.57 4.15 -29.30
N THR A 26 -1.62 2.92 -28.77
CA THR A 26 -0.59 2.40 -27.86
C THR A 26 0.81 2.24 -28.50
N PRO A 27 0.98 1.84 -29.78
CA PRO A 27 2.28 1.94 -30.46
C PRO A 27 2.90 3.34 -30.44
N HIS A 28 2.10 4.41 -30.56
CA HIS A 28 2.61 5.77 -30.51
C HIS A 28 3.04 6.16 -29.10
N LEU A 29 2.24 5.82 -28.08
CA LEU A 29 2.60 6.04 -26.67
C LEU A 29 3.88 5.28 -26.28
N ARG A 30 4.13 4.09 -26.85
CA ARG A 30 5.37 3.35 -26.63
C ARG A 30 6.62 4.13 -27.05
N ARG A 31 6.52 5.05 -28.03
CA ARG A 31 7.64 5.93 -28.41
C ARG A 31 7.97 6.93 -27.30
N ALA A 32 6.96 7.45 -26.62
CA ALA A 32 7.11 8.33 -25.47
C ALA A 32 7.78 7.59 -24.30
N VAL A 33 7.30 6.38 -23.99
CA VAL A 33 7.89 5.54 -22.94
C VAL A 33 9.36 5.23 -23.22
N ARG A 34 9.70 4.81 -24.45
CA ARG A 34 11.11 4.56 -24.82
C ARG A 34 11.99 5.80 -24.71
N PHE A 35 11.42 6.97 -25.02
CA PHE A 35 12.14 8.23 -24.85
C PHE A 35 12.35 8.53 -23.38
N ALA A 36 11.33 8.38 -22.53
CA ALA A 36 11.47 8.53 -21.08
C ALA A 36 12.52 7.56 -20.50
N ASP A 37 12.43 6.28 -20.86
CA ASP A 37 13.37 5.24 -20.43
C ASP A 37 14.83 5.54 -20.83
N HIS A 38 15.05 6.27 -21.93
CA HIS A 38 16.38 6.69 -22.38
C HIS A 38 17.04 7.71 -21.45
N TRP A 39 16.25 8.58 -20.80
CA TRP A 39 16.76 9.57 -19.85
C TRP A 39 17.05 8.98 -18.45
N GLY A 40 16.64 7.73 -18.21
CA GLY A 40 17.14 6.86 -17.12
C GLY A 40 16.35 6.92 -15.80
N GLY A 41 16.85 6.17 -14.80
CA GLY A 41 16.54 6.32 -13.36
C GLY A 41 15.37 5.54 -12.77
N ARG A 42 14.13 5.98 -13.05
CA ARG A 42 12.88 5.44 -12.47
C ARG A 42 11.92 5.01 -13.58
N PRO A 43 11.07 3.99 -13.34
CA PRO A 43 10.06 3.59 -14.31
C PRO A 43 9.13 4.76 -14.65
N THR A 44 8.74 4.85 -15.93
CA THR A 44 7.70 5.78 -16.39
C THR A 44 6.43 5.60 -15.54
N ARG A 45 5.86 6.70 -15.02
CA ARG A 45 4.62 6.68 -14.23
C ARG A 45 3.40 6.54 -15.13
N TYR A 46 3.09 5.30 -15.50
CA TYR A 46 1.95 4.97 -16.36
C TYR A 46 0.58 5.34 -15.75
N GLU A 47 0.52 5.54 -14.42
CA GLU A 47 -0.65 5.95 -13.66
C GLU A 47 -1.23 7.26 -14.16
N VAL A 48 -0.39 8.19 -14.63
CA VAL A 48 -0.84 9.47 -15.19
C VAL A 48 -1.67 9.24 -16.44
N ALA A 49 -1.19 8.41 -17.36
CA ALA A 49 -1.95 8.07 -18.56
C ALA A 49 -3.24 7.30 -18.22
N GLU A 50 -3.19 6.37 -17.26
CA GLU A 50 -4.39 5.65 -16.83
C GLU A 50 -5.45 6.58 -16.22
N LEU A 51 -5.03 7.52 -15.36
CA LEU A 51 -5.90 8.50 -14.73
C LEU A 51 -6.56 9.41 -15.77
N LEU A 52 -5.77 9.96 -16.71
CA LEU A 52 -6.28 10.80 -17.80
C LEU A 52 -7.32 10.05 -18.65
N VAL A 53 -7.06 8.79 -18.97
CA VAL A 53 -7.98 7.96 -19.76
C VAL A 53 -9.25 7.63 -18.98
N ARG A 54 -9.13 7.17 -17.72
CA ARG A 54 -10.24 6.57 -16.98
C ARG A 54 -11.14 7.60 -16.30
N GLU A 55 -10.57 8.67 -15.76
CA GLU A 55 -11.34 9.69 -15.05
C GLU A 55 -11.75 10.85 -15.95
N PHE A 56 -10.94 11.17 -16.95
CA PHE A 56 -11.15 12.33 -17.82
C PHE A 56 -11.54 11.95 -19.26
N GLY A 57 -11.59 10.65 -19.59
CA GLY A 57 -11.94 10.18 -20.93
C GLY A 57 -10.96 10.63 -22.02
N VAL A 58 -9.74 11.02 -21.65
CA VAL A 58 -8.75 11.56 -22.58
C VAL A 58 -8.32 10.46 -23.54
N THR A 59 -8.57 10.69 -24.83
CA THR A 59 -8.12 9.81 -25.93
C THR A 59 -7.13 10.51 -26.87
N GLU A 60 -6.89 11.81 -26.65
CA GLU A 60 -6.01 12.63 -27.47
C GLU A 60 -4.54 12.23 -27.23
N LEU A 61 -3.85 11.85 -28.32
CA LEU A 61 -2.51 11.28 -28.25
C LEU A 61 -1.48 12.25 -27.65
N GLY A 62 -1.58 13.55 -27.95
CA GLY A 62 -0.70 14.59 -27.44
C GLY A 62 -0.76 14.71 -25.91
N MET A 63 -1.95 14.80 -25.34
CA MET A 63 -2.19 14.85 -23.89
C MET A 63 -1.67 13.60 -23.18
N LEU A 64 -1.93 12.41 -23.73
CA LEU A 64 -1.43 11.16 -23.16
C LEU A 64 0.09 11.04 -23.27
N THR A 65 0.68 11.53 -24.37
CA THR A 65 2.13 11.61 -24.53
C THR A 65 2.73 12.56 -23.50
N ALA A 66 2.16 13.77 -23.34
CA ALA A 66 2.58 14.72 -22.33
C ALA A 66 2.49 14.13 -20.91
N GLY A 67 1.40 13.43 -20.59
CA GLY A 67 1.24 12.71 -19.34
C GLY A 67 2.34 11.67 -19.06
N LEU A 68 2.82 10.95 -20.09
CA LEU A 68 3.93 10.00 -19.92
C LEU A 68 5.29 10.69 -19.77
N LEU A 69 5.45 11.91 -20.30
CA LEU A 69 6.70 12.66 -20.30
C LEU A 69 6.81 13.69 -19.16
N HIS A 70 5.73 13.94 -18.41
CA HIS A 70 5.66 15.07 -17.45
C HIS A 70 6.84 15.14 -16.47
N HIS A 71 7.21 14.00 -15.91
CA HIS A 71 8.27 13.89 -14.92
C HIS A 71 9.68 14.13 -15.47
N LEU A 72 9.87 14.14 -16.80
CA LEU A 72 11.21 14.18 -17.39
C LEU A 72 11.97 15.46 -17.09
N SER A 73 11.28 16.60 -17.02
CA SER A 73 11.93 17.88 -16.70
C SER A 73 12.07 18.14 -15.20
N GLU A 74 11.29 17.45 -14.38
CA GLU A 74 11.33 17.57 -12.93
C GLU A 74 12.42 16.66 -12.33
N ASP A 75 12.48 15.42 -12.83
CA ASP A 75 13.31 14.35 -12.25
C ASP A 75 14.64 14.16 -13.01
N TYR A 76 14.78 14.68 -14.24
CA TYR A 76 15.92 14.42 -15.13
C TYR A 76 16.39 15.67 -15.88
N PRO A 77 17.62 15.68 -16.46
CA PRO A 77 18.12 16.79 -17.28
C PRO A 77 17.41 16.96 -18.64
N CYS A 78 16.22 16.38 -18.83
CA CYS A 78 15.46 16.50 -20.06
C CYS A 78 14.69 17.83 -20.07
N THR A 79 15.14 18.79 -20.88
CA THR A 79 14.47 20.08 -21.03
C THR A 79 13.20 20.00 -21.88
N MET A 80 12.34 21.02 -21.79
CA MET A 80 11.19 21.16 -22.70
C MET A 80 11.61 21.23 -24.18
N GLU A 81 12.79 21.78 -24.47
CA GLU A 81 13.34 21.83 -25.83
C GLU A 81 13.57 20.41 -26.39
N HIS A 82 14.13 19.48 -25.60
CA HIS A 82 14.27 18.08 -26.02
C HIS A 82 12.91 17.42 -26.30
N ILE A 83 11.88 17.73 -25.49
CA ILE A 83 10.53 17.21 -25.69
C ILE A 83 9.91 17.79 -26.97
N GLU A 84 10.09 19.09 -27.20
CA GLU A 84 9.61 19.80 -28.39
C GLU A 84 10.26 19.27 -29.66
N GLU A 85 11.58 19.10 -29.69
CA GLU A 85 12.31 18.53 -30.82
C GLU A 85 11.79 17.14 -31.19
N ARG A 86 11.43 16.33 -30.18
CA ARG A 86 11.05 14.93 -30.39
C ARG A 86 9.56 14.71 -30.66
N PHE A 87 8.69 15.48 -30.00
CA PHE A 87 7.23 15.27 -29.99
C PHE A 87 6.43 16.49 -30.46
N GLY A 88 7.10 17.61 -30.76
CA GLY A 88 6.52 18.85 -31.26
C GLY A 88 6.05 19.81 -30.18
N THR A 89 5.93 21.09 -30.55
CA THR A 89 5.56 22.21 -29.67
C THR A 89 4.27 21.98 -28.91
N ARG A 90 3.28 21.32 -29.54
CA ARG A 90 2.00 21.01 -28.88
C ARG A 90 2.17 20.08 -27.68
N VAL A 91 2.98 19.03 -27.79
CA VAL A 91 3.20 18.09 -26.68
C VAL A 91 4.01 18.76 -25.57
N ALA A 92 5.06 19.50 -25.93
CA ALA A 92 5.86 20.26 -24.96
C ALA A 92 4.98 21.24 -24.16
N GLY A 93 4.13 22.01 -24.82
CA GLY A 93 3.20 22.93 -24.15
C GLY A 93 2.13 22.24 -23.28
N LEU A 94 1.81 20.97 -23.55
CA LEU A 94 0.86 20.19 -22.76
C LEU A 94 1.48 19.60 -21.48
N VAL A 95 2.79 19.38 -21.45
CA VAL A 95 3.48 18.81 -20.27
C VAL A 95 3.26 19.67 -19.02
N ASP A 96 3.33 20.99 -19.17
CA ASP A 96 3.10 21.95 -18.07
C ASP A 96 1.64 22.36 -17.89
N SER A 97 0.71 21.74 -18.64
CA SER A 97 -0.71 22.06 -18.51
C SER A 97 -1.24 21.70 -17.11
N PRO A 98 -2.22 22.45 -16.57
CA PRO A 98 -2.80 22.14 -15.26
C PRO A 98 -3.30 20.69 -15.15
N MET A 99 -3.90 20.16 -16.21
CA MET A 99 -4.36 18.78 -16.31
C MET A 99 -3.23 17.77 -16.06
N VAL A 100 -2.10 17.91 -16.78
CA VAL A 100 -0.96 16.99 -16.65
C VAL A 100 -0.26 17.16 -15.31
N ARG A 101 -0.10 18.40 -14.82
CA ARG A 101 0.52 18.66 -13.51
C ARG A 101 -0.31 18.10 -12.34
N LEU A 102 -1.63 18.26 -12.38
CA LEU A 102 -2.54 17.68 -11.37
C LEU A 102 -2.56 16.15 -11.46
N ALA A 103 -2.61 15.57 -12.66
CA ALA A 103 -2.54 14.12 -12.87
C ALA A 103 -1.21 13.55 -12.35
N GLY A 104 -0.09 14.19 -12.68
CA GLY A 104 1.25 13.84 -12.21
C GLY A 104 1.37 13.90 -10.69
N ARG A 105 0.86 14.98 -10.08
CA ARG A 105 0.85 15.10 -8.62
C ARG A 105 -0.02 14.03 -7.97
N TYR A 106 -1.24 13.81 -8.44
CA TYR A 106 -2.12 12.79 -7.86
C TYR A 106 -1.49 11.39 -7.97
N ALA A 107 -0.90 11.07 -9.14
CA ALA A 107 -0.20 9.82 -9.37
C ALA A 107 1.00 9.62 -8.43
N LEU A 108 1.69 10.70 -8.05
CA LEU A 108 2.76 10.68 -7.06
C LEU A 108 2.22 10.42 -5.64
N VAL A 109 1.19 11.17 -5.22
CA VAL A 109 0.79 11.24 -3.80
C VAL A 109 -0.17 10.14 -3.36
N GLN A 110 -0.79 9.41 -4.29
CA GLN A 110 -1.66 8.28 -3.97
C GLN A 110 -0.95 7.19 -3.13
N ARG A 111 0.38 7.07 -3.23
CA ARG A 111 1.23 6.15 -2.44
C ARG A 111 2.21 6.88 -1.52
N LEU A 112 1.83 8.04 -1.01
CA LEU A 112 2.69 8.84 -0.15
C LEU A 112 3.24 8.05 1.07
N HIS A 113 2.49 7.09 1.62
CA HIS A 113 2.94 6.26 2.74
C HIS A 113 4.16 5.37 2.44
N THR A 114 4.51 5.14 1.16
CA THR A 114 5.69 4.36 0.77
C THR A 114 6.97 5.20 0.71
N TYR A 115 6.90 6.49 1.04
CA TYR A 115 8.08 7.35 1.11
C TYR A 115 8.93 7.01 2.34
N PRO A 116 10.26 7.06 2.22
CA PRO A 116 11.17 6.50 3.22
C PRO A 116 11.12 7.22 4.57
N THR A 117 10.83 8.52 4.60
CA THR A 117 10.82 9.33 5.83
C THR A 117 9.46 10.00 6.04
N VAL A 118 9.04 10.10 7.29
CA VAL A 118 7.81 10.81 7.67
C VAL A 118 7.92 12.30 7.40
N GLU A 119 9.12 12.87 7.51
CA GLU A 119 9.40 14.27 7.16
C GLU A 119 9.04 14.56 5.70
N SER A 120 9.58 13.77 4.74
CA SER A 120 9.24 13.94 3.33
C SER A 120 7.76 13.66 3.05
N GLN A 121 7.15 12.72 3.78
CA GLN A 121 5.70 12.49 3.69
C GLN A 121 4.92 13.75 4.07
N ARG A 122 5.26 14.39 5.20
CA ARG A 122 4.61 15.61 5.67
C ARG A 122 4.85 16.78 4.72
N GLU A 123 6.08 16.99 4.25
CA GLU A 123 6.41 18.05 3.30
C GLU A 123 5.58 17.94 2.02
N ILE A 124 5.53 16.74 1.41
CA ILE A 124 4.74 16.49 0.21
C ILE A 124 3.24 16.63 0.49
N TYR A 125 2.77 16.19 1.66
CA TYR A 125 1.37 16.37 2.05
C TYR A 125 0.98 17.85 2.09
N HIS A 126 1.77 18.66 2.81
CA HIS A 126 1.56 20.10 2.95
C HIS A 126 1.65 20.82 1.62
N GLU A 127 2.69 20.55 0.83
CA GLU A 127 2.85 21.15 -0.49
C GLU A 127 1.66 20.83 -1.41
N THR A 128 1.15 19.59 -1.38
CA THR A 128 -0.02 19.20 -2.18
C THR A 128 -1.25 20.01 -1.74
N CYS A 129 -1.49 20.09 -0.44
CA CYS A 129 -2.62 20.82 0.13
C CYS A 129 -2.58 22.31 -0.20
N GLU A 130 -1.39 22.93 -0.17
CA GLU A 130 -1.24 24.38 -0.35
C GLU A 130 -1.18 24.80 -1.82
N ARG A 131 -0.60 23.98 -2.70
CA ARG A 131 -0.32 24.36 -4.08
C ARG A 131 -1.19 23.67 -5.12
N PHE A 132 -1.56 22.41 -4.89
CA PHE A 132 -2.23 21.59 -5.92
C PHE A 132 -3.73 21.47 -5.69
N ILE A 133 -4.20 21.36 -4.44
CA ILE A 133 -5.65 21.34 -4.17
C ILE A 133 -6.34 22.63 -4.62
N PRO A 134 -5.82 23.85 -4.34
CA PRO A 134 -6.46 25.07 -4.83
C PRO A 134 -6.47 25.17 -6.36
N LEU A 135 -5.42 24.65 -7.02
CA LEU A 135 -5.36 24.57 -8.47
C LEU A 135 -6.43 23.61 -9.01
N ALA A 136 -6.58 22.43 -8.40
CA ALA A 136 -7.61 21.45 -8.76
C ALA A 136 -9.02 22.05 -8.67
N VAL A 137 -9.35 22.69 -7.54
CA VAL A 137 -10.63 23.38 -7.32
C VAL A 137 -10.88 24.45 -8.38
N ALA A 138 -9.84 25.18 -8.79
CA ALA A 138 -9.96 26.25 -9.77
C ALA A 138 -10.12 25.75 -11.21
N THR A 139 -9.62 24.56 -11.53
CA THR A 139 -9.54 24.08 -12.93
C THR A 139 -10.49 22.94 -13.26
N GLU A 140 -10.67 21.96 -12.39
CA GLU A 140 -11.32 20.68 -12.74
C GLU A 140 -12.01 19.99 -11.53
N PRO A 141 -13.35 19.87 -11.50
CA PRO A 141 -14.08 19.28 -10.37
C PRO A 141 -13.69 17.82 -10.04
N VAL A 142 -13.34 17.02 -11.04
CA VAL A 142 -12.93 15.62 -10.81
C VAL A 142 -11.63 15.55 -10.00
N PHE A 143 -10.69 16.47 -10.21
CA PHE A 143 -9.48 16.52 -9.38
C PHE A 143 -9.77 16.99 -7.97
N ASP A 144 -10.70 17.93 -7.77
CA ASP A 144 -11.12 18.35 -6.44
C ASP A 144 -11.62 17.16 -5.60
N GLU A 145 -12.49 16.33 -6.16
CA GLU A 145 -12.96 15.11 -5.48
C GLU A 145 -11.83 14.13 -5.16
N LEU A 146 -10.94 13.89 -6.13
CA LEU A 146 -9.79 12.99 -5.96
C LEU A 146 -8.87 13.48 -4.85
N PHE A 147 -8.45 14.75 -4.90
CA PHE A 147 -7.55 15.34 -3.91
C PHE A 147 -8.21 15.50 -2.54
N SER A 148 -9.50 15.81 -2.46
CA SER A 148 -10.24 15.87 -1.20
C SER A 148 -10.27 14.50 -0.51
N SER A 149 -10.54 13.42 -1.27
CA SER A 149 -10.50 12.06 -0.73
C SER A 149 -9.08 11.65 -0.29
N TRP A 150 -8.05 12.05 -1.05
CA TRP A 150 -6.65 11.82 -0.70
C TRP A 150 -6.26 12.60 0.57
N GLN A 151 -6.62 13.87 0.67
CA GLN A 151 -6.31 14.75 1.80
C GLN A 151 -6.89 14.19 3.09
N HIS A 152 -8.12 13.67 3.04
CA HIS A 152 -8.77 13.01 4.16
C HIS A 152 -8.05 11.72 4.57
N ALA A 153 -7.70 10.86 3.60
CA ALA A 153 -7.02 9.60 3.87
C ALA A 153 -5.64 9.80 4.55
N TYR A 154 -4.89 10.82 4.13
CA TYR A 154 -3.57 11.15 4.68
C TYR A 154 -3.59 12.19 5.80
N ALA A 155 -4.77 12.54 6.35
CA ALA A 155 -4.88 13.57 7.39
C ALA A 155 -4.08 13.24 8.67
N TYR A 156 -3.75 11.96 8.91
CA TYR A 156 -2.86 11.54 9.99
C TYR A 156 -1.48 12.22 9.93
N LEU A 157 -1.01 12.66 8.75
CA LEU A 157 0.27 13.36 8.60
C LEU A 157 0.28 14.76 9.24
N ARG A 158 -0.89 15.31 9.59
CA ARG A 158 -1.02 16.65 10.19
C ARG A 158 -0.77 16.67 11.69
N GLN A 159 -0.67 15.51 12.33
CA GLN A 159 -0.67 15.37 13.78
C GLN A 159 0.07 14.11 14.22
N PRO A 160 0.38 13.95 15.52
CA PRO A 160 0.84 12.69 16.06
C PRO A 160 -0.19 11.57 15.88
N VAL A 161 0.28 10.34 15.68
CA VAL A 161 -0.55 9.12 15.64
C VAL A 161 -0.65 8.53 17.06
N ASP A 162 -1.23 9.31 17.98
CA ASP A 162 -1.30 9.00 19.42
C ASP A 162 -2.70 8.57 19.89
N HIS A 163 -3.67 8.50 18.98
CA HIS A 163 -5.04 8.10 19.26
C HIS A 163 -5.64 7.25 18.14
N LEU A 164 -6.72 6.51 18.46
CA LEU A 164 -7.35 5.56 17.53
C LEU A 164 -7.74 6.18 16.19
N GLY A 165 -8.30 7.39 16.16
CA GLY A 165 -8.70 8.04 14.91
C GLY A 165 -7.56 8.26 13.91
N ALA A 166 -6.38 8.71 14.36
CA ALA A 166 -5.22 8.91 13.50
C ALA A 166 -4.63 7.57 13.05
N ALA A 167 -4.57 6.58 13.95
CA ALA A 167 -4.11 5.24 13.61
C ALA A 167 -5.07 4.54 12.63
N GLN A 168 -6.38 4.75 12.73
CA GLN A 168 -7.36 4.22 11.76
C GLN A 168 -7.09 4.75 10.35
N GLN A 169 -6.75 6.04 10.21
CA GLN A 169 -6.38 6.63 8.92
C GLN A 169 -5.08 6.03 8.38
N LEU A 170 -4.04 5.92 9.21
CA LEU A 170 -2.77 5.30 8.85
C LEU A 170 -2.97 3.85 8.36
N VAL A 171 -3.67 3.03 9.15
CA VAL A 171 -3.91 1.60 8.89
C VAL A 171 -4.73 1.42 7.61
N ALA A 172 -5.74 2.26 7.38
CA ALA A 172 -6.53 2.24 6.15
C ALA A 172 -5.68 2.52 4.91
N VAL A 173 -4.68 3.40 5.04
CA VAL A 173 -3.76 3.74 3.95
C VAL A 173 -2.73 2.62 3.71
N VAL A 174 -2.01 2.15 4.74
CA VAL A 174 -0.92 1.17 4.55
C VAL A 174 -1.40 -0.24 4.19
N HIS A 175 -2.64 -0.59 4.53
CA HIS A 175 -3.25 -1.88 4.15
C HIS A 175 -4.16 -1.79 2.93
N HIS A 176 -4.22 -0.65 2.24
CA HIS A 176 -5.13 -0.40 1.12
C HIS A 176 -5.09 -1.50 0.04
N ASP A 177 -3.90 -1.93 -0.38
CA ASP A 177 -3.71 -2.96 -1.42
C ASP A 177 -3.57 -4.38 -0.84
N ARG A 178 -3.76 -4.55 0.48
CA ARG A 178 -3.54 -5.82 1.17
C ARG A 178 -4.87 -6.53 1.42
N PHE A 179 -4.99 -7.69 0.82
CA PHE A 179 -6.05 -8.65 1.09
C PHE A 179 -5.47 -9.85 1.83
N ASP A 180 -6.24 -10.38 2.77
CA ASP A 180 -5.91 -11.64 3.43
C ASP A 180 -6.04 -12.83 2.45
N PRO A 181 -5.59 -14.05 2.83
CA PRO A 181 -5.69 -15.23 1.96
C PRO A 181 -7.12 -15.58 1.52
N SER A 182 -8.13 -15.00 2.15
CA SER A 182 -9.55 -15.17 1.80
C SER A 182 -10.15 -14.01 1.00
N GLY A 183 -9.34 -13.05 0.57
CA GLY A 183 -9.77 -11.91 -0.22
C GLY A 183 -10.47 -10.81 0.57
N GLN A 184 -10.39 -10.81 1.90
CA GLN A 184 -10.90 -9.70 2.73
C GLN A 184 -9.83 -8.63 2.93
N PRO A 185 -10.20 -7.34 3.02
CA PRO A 185 -9.23 -6.28 3.36
C PRO A 185 -8.54 -6.57 4.69
N ALA A 186 -7.20 -6.50 4.72
CA ALA A 186 -6.43 -6.81 5.93
C ALA A 186 -6.74 -5.85 7.10
N VAL A 187 -7.15 -4.61 6.81
CA VAL A 187 -7.57 -3.61 7.80
C VAL A 187 -8.72 -4.08 8.72
N GLU A 188 -9.58 -5.00 8.26
CA GLU A 188 -10.66 -5.51 9.10
C GLU A 188 -10.14 -6.40 10.24
N HIS A 189 -9.02 -7.08 10.03
CA HIS A 189 -8.38 -7.87 11.08
C HIS A 189 -7.86 -6.97 12.21
N THR A 190 -7.09 -5.94 11.88
CA THR A 190 -6.52 -5.03 12.88
C THR A 190 -7.60 -4.27 13.66
N ARG A 191 -8.68 -3.84 12.98
CA ARG A 191 -9.87 -3.28 13.63
C ARG A 191 -10.52 -4.25 14.61
N ALA A 192 -10.65 -5.52 14.23
CA ALA A 192 -11.19 -6.54 15.11
C ALA A 192 -10.27 -6.84 16.31
N VAL A 193 -8.95 -6.82 16.13
CA VAL A 193 -7.97 -6.99 17.22
C VAL A 193 -8.02 -5.82 18.20
N ALA A 194 -8.14 -4.58 17.73
CA ALA A 194 -8.33 -3.41 18.60
C ALA A 194 -9.64 -3.50 19.41
N ARG A 195 -10.76 -3.84 18.75
CA ARG A 195 -12.06 -4.03 19.42
C ARG A 195 -12.04 -5.15 20.44
N LEU A 196 -11.44 -6.29 20.08
CA LEU A 196 -11.21 -7.36 21.05
C LEU A 196 -10.35 -6.79 22.17
N THR A 197 -9.15 -6.29 21.95
CA THR A 197 -8.32 -5.72 23.05
C THR A 197 -9.10 -4.83 24.04
N ARG A 198 -9.96 -3.92 23.54
CA ARG A 198 -10.91 -3.15 24.35
C ARG A 198 -11.88 -4.02 25.16
N ASP A 199 -12.62 -4.91 24.51
CA ASP A 199 -13.63 -5.79 25.15
C ASP A 199 -12.99 -6.73 26.21
N GLY A 200 -11.66 -6.88 26.20
CA GLY A 200 -10.88 -7.68 27.15
C GLY A 200 -10.35 -6.87 28.32
N GLY A 201 -10.73 -5.60 28.42
CA GLY A 201 -10.29 -4.66 29.45
C GLY A 201 -8.96 -3.96 29.14
N GLY A 202 -8.53 -3.95 27.88
CA GLY A 202 -7.26 -3.33 27.48
C GLY A 202 -7.28 -1.80 27.50
N THR A 203 -6.14 -1.20 27.81
CA THR A 203 -5.96 0.26 27.84
C THR A 203 -6.05 0.86 26.42
N PRO A 204 -6.24 2.19 26.28
CA PRO A 204 -6.18 2.87 24.98
C PRO A 204 -4.90 2.57 24.19
N GLU A 205 -3.76 2.48 24.87
CA GLU A 205 -2.45 2.19 24.28
C GLU A 205 -2.40 0.76 23.74
N GLN A 206 -2.94 -0.21 24.48
CA GLN A 206 -3.07 -1.59 23.99
C GLN A 206 -4.02 -1.69 22.79
N GLN A 207 -5.12 -0.92 22.79
CA GLN A 207 -6.03 -0.85 21.64
C GLN A 207 -5.33 -0.25 20.42
N LEU A 208 -4.50 0.78 20.62
CA LEU A 208 -3.70 1.40 19.57
C LEU A 208 -2.68 0.41 19.00
N ALA A 209 -1.96 -0.32 19.87
CA ALA A 209 -1.05 -1.38 19.46
C ALA A 209 -1.78 -2.50 18.69
N GLY A 210 -2.97 -2.91 19.15
CA GLY A 210 -3.81 -3.88 18.44
C GLY A 210 -4.25 -3.41 17.05
N LEU A 211 -4.44 -2.11 16.86
CA LEU A 211 -4.76 -1.55 15.56
C LEU A 211 -3.53 -1.48 14.63
N LEU A 212 -2.32 -1.30 15.19
CA LEU A 212 -1.07 -1.14 14.45
C LEU A 212 -0.23 -2.42 14.28
N HIS A 213 -0.59 -3.51 14.96
CA HIS A 213 0.29 -4.68 15.11
C HIS A 213 0.77 -5.31 13.79
N ASP A 214 -0.08 -5.35 12.76
CA ASP A 214 0.27 -5.89 11.44
C ASP A 214 0.90 -4.84 10.51
N CYS A 215 0.96 -3.56 10.90
CA CYS A 215 1.48 -2.53 10.01
C CYS A 215 2.97 -2.73 9.72
N VAL A 216 3.76 -3.12 10.72
CA VAL A 216 5.21 -3.35 10.54
C VAL A 216 5.50 -4.72 9.95
N GLU A 217 4.76 -5.77 10.35
CA GLU A 217 5.00 -7.13 9.86
C GLU A 217 4.63 -7.27 8.37
N ASP A 218 3.60 -6.57 7.92
CA ASP A 218 2.95 -6.87 6.64
C ASP A 218 2.92 -5.72 5.63
N THR A 219 3.51 -4.57 5.96
CA THR A 219 3.61 -3.42 5.06
C THR A 219 5.04 -2.89 5.00
N GLU A 220 5.27 -1.83 4.23
CA GLU A 220 6.58 -1.17 4.14
C GLU A 220 6.84 -0.22 5.33
N LEU A 221 5.88 -0.06 6.24
CA LEU A 221 6.01 0.79 7.41
C LEU A 221 7.02 0.21 8.42
N SER A 222 7.94 1.05 8.87
CA SER A 222 8.96 0.67 9.86
C SER A 222 8.61 1.16 11.27
N LEU A 223 9.21 0.54 12.30
CA LEU A 223 9.12 1.01 13.68
C LEU A 223 9.64 2.45 13.84
N ALA A 224 10.70 2.81 13.12
CA ALA A 224 11.24 4.18 13.12
C ALA A 224 10.21 5.19 12.59
N GLN A 225 9.50 4.85 11.52
CA GLN A 225 8.42 5.69 11.01
C GLN A 225 7.26 5.81 12.01
N LEU A 226 6.93 4.76 12.79
CA LEU A 226 5.92 4.90 13.86
C LEU A 226 6.35 5.93 14.90
N VAL A 227 7.62 5.91 15.32
CA VAL A 227 8.17 6.92 16.24
C VAL A 227 8.09 8.33 15.62
N ASP A 228 8.52 8.50 14.37
CA ASP A 228 8.49 9.79 13.68
C ASP A 228 7.05 10.30 13.41
N LEU A 229 6.09 9.39 13.27
CA LEU A 229 4.66 9.69 13.20
C LEU A 229 4.09 10.14 14.55
N GLY A 230 4.86 10.08 15.64
CA GLY A 230 4.44 10.46 16.98
C GLY A 230 3.61 9.39 17.69
N VAL A 231 3.77 8.11 17.31
CA VAL A 231 3.16 7.01 18.07
C VAL A 231 3.84 6.92 19.44
N PRO A 232 3.08 6.81 20.55
CA PRO A 232 3.63 6.68 21.90
C PRO A 232 4.63 5.54 22.02
N THR A 233 5.70 5.75 22.78
CA THR A 233 6.81 4.79 22.90
C THR A 233 6.35 3.42 23.41
N ASP A 234 5.46 3.39 24.40
CA ASP A 234 4.88 2.15 24.92
C ASP A 234 4.05 1.38 23.88
N VAL A 235 3.37 2.10 22.98
CA VAL A 235 2.67 1.51 21.84
C VAL A 235 3.65 0.96 20.82
N VAL A 236 4.72 1.68 20.50
CA VAL A 236 5.79 1.20 19.60
C VAL A 236 6.46 -0.06 20.17
N ASP A 237 6.75 -0.09 21.47
CA ASP A 237 7.33 -1.24 22.16
C ASP A 237 6.41 -2.47 22.09
N MET A 238 5.10 -2.27 22.25
CA MET A 238 4.11 -3.33 22.04
C MET A 238 4.09 -3.81 20.59
N VAL A 239 4.14 -2.91 19.61
CA VAL A 239 4.16 -3.28 18.19
C VAL A 239 5.44 -4.04 17.81
N ASP A 240 6.62 -3.63 18.31
CA ASP A 240 7.86 -4.41 18.12
C ASP A 240 7.75 -5.81 18.74
N ALA A 241 7.20 -5.91 19.95
CA ALA A 241 6.98 -7.21 20.61
C ALA A 241 6.02 -8.11 19.82
N LEU A 242 4.98 -7.54 19.22
CA LEU A 242 3.98 -8.27 18.42
C LEU A 242 4.50 -8.66 17.03
N THR A 243 5.41 -7.86 16.47
CA THR A 243 5.99 -8.06 15.13
C THR A 243 7.04 -9.17 15.18
N ARG A 244 6.91 -10.18 14.32
CA ARG A 244 7.95 -11.20 14.19
C ARG A 244 9.10 -10.71 13.33
N ARG A 245 10.34 -10.92 13.79
CA ARG A 245 11.54 -10.48 13.07
C ARG A 245 11.94 -11.43 11.94
N PRO A 246 12.63 -10.96 10.89
CA PRO A 246 13.16 -11.84 9.85
C PRO A 246 14.09 -12.91 10.44
N ARG A 247 13.82 -14.18 10.12
CA ARG A 247 14.55 -15.36 10.62
C ARG A 247 14.36 -15.69 12.11
N GLU A 248 13.45 -15.02 12.79
CA GLU A 248 13.05 -15.37 14.17
C GLU A 248 12.15 -16.61 14.14
N SER A 249 12.45 -17.60 14.98
CA SER A 249 11.58 -18.76 15.15
C SER A 249 10.27 -18.34 15.83
N TYR A 250 9.25 -19.18 15.74
CA TYR A 250 7.98 -18.85 16.38
C TYR A 250 8.10 -18.88 17.91
N GLU A 251 8.90 -19.80 18.44
CA GLU A 251 9.19 -19.91 19.86
C GLU A 251 9.98 -18.69 20.37
N ASP A 252 11.07 -18.31 19.69
CA ASP A 252 11.88 -17.14 20.09
C ASP A 252 11.06 -15.84 20.05
N HIS A 253 10.18 -15.70 19.05
CA HIS A 253 9.25 -14.56 18.98
C HIS A 253 8.35 -14.50 20.21
N LEU A 254 7.74 -15.62 20.58
CA LEU A 254 6.84 -15.67 21.73
C LEU A 254 7.58 -15.46 23.06
N ASP A 255 8.80 -15.97 23.21
CA ASP A 255 9.65 -15.73 24.37
C ASP A 255 10.03 -14.25 24.49
N ARG A 256 10.35 -13.57 23.39
CA ARG A 256 10.58 -12.11 23.38
C ARG A 256 9.30 -11.33 23.68
N LEU A 257 8.16 -11.76 23.14
CA LEU A 257 6.88 -11.06 23.31
C LEU A 257 6.45 -11.01 24.78
N VAL A 258 6.65 -12.10 25.54
CA VAL A 258 6.23 -12.15 26.95
C VAL A 258 7.05 -11.23 27.87
N GLU A 259 8.24 -10.80 27.45
CA GLU A 259 9.03 -9.77 28.14
C GLU A 259 8.38 -8.37 28.06
N THR A 260 7.36 -8.21 27.22
CA THR A 260 6.51 -7.01 27.15
C THR A 260 5.09 -7.34 27.63
N PRO A 261 4.81 -7.34 28.96
CA PRO A 261 3.51 -7.74 29.51
C PRO A 261 2.30 -7.00 28.91
N ALA A 262 2.47 -5.73 28.54
CA ALA A 262 1.41 -4.93 27.93
C ALA A 262 0.96 -5.48 26.56
N ALA A 263 1.83 -6.16 25.81
CA ALA A 263 1.52 -6.74 24.50
C ALA A 263 0.73 -8.06 24.59
N ILE A 264 0.75 -8.74 25.74
CA ILE A 264 0.16 -10.08 25.90
C ILE A 264 -1.34 -10.07 25.62
N LEU A 265 -2.09 -9.08 26.12
CA LEU A 265 -3.52 -8.96 25.87
C LEU A 265 -3.82 -8.79 24.37
N VAL A 266 -3.01 -7.97 23.69
CA VAL A 266 -3.13 -7.73 22.25
C VAL A 266 -2.88 -9.02 21.48
N LYS A 267 -1.85 -9.81 21.87
CA LYS A 267 -1.57 -11.10 21.25
C LYS A 267 -2.73 -12.09 21.44
N ARG A 268 -3.36 -12.09 22.61
CA ARG A 268 -4.56 -12.92 22.86
C ARG A 268 -5.73 -12.49 21.99
N ALA A 269 -5.93 -11.19 21.79
CA ALA A 269 -6.96 -10.65 20.91
C ALA A 269 -6.72 -11.05 19.43
N ASP A 270 -5.48 -10.94 18.95
CA ASP A 270 -5.04 -11.45 17.64
C ASP A 270 -5.38 -12.94 17.47
N ILE A 271 -4.89 -13.78 18.39
CA ILE A 271 -5.13 -15.23 18.38
C ILE A 271 -6.62 -15.54 18.38
N ARG A 272 -7.41 -14.84 19.21
CA ARG A 272 -8.86 -15.01 19.28
C ARG A 272 -9.53 -14.70 17.96
N HIS A 273 -9.15 -13.61 17.30
CA HIS A 273 -9.73 -13.26 16.00
C HIS A 273 -9.33 -14.28 14.92
N ASN A 274 -8.08 -14.73 14.92
CA ASN A 274 -7.56 -15.76 14.02
C ASN A 274 -8.23 -17.13 14.21
N LEU A 275 -8.64 -17.46 15.44
CA LEU A 275 -9.42 -18.66 15.78
C LEU A 275 -10.95 -18.47 15.69
N SER A 276 -11.44 -17.33 15.22
CA SER A 276 -12.89 -17.10 15.09
C SER A 276 -13.52 -18.03 14.05
N ALA A 277 -14.79 -18.40 14.27
CA ALA A 277 -15.52 -19.31 13.37
C ALA A 277 -15.48 -18.84 11.91
N ALA A 278 -15.64 -17.54 11.69
CA ALA A 278 -15.61 -16.93 10.35
C ALA A 278 -14.25 -17.10 9.65
N ARG A 279 -13.13 -17.07 10.37
CA ARG A 279 -11.79 -17.28 9.78
C ARG A 279 -11.48 -18.75 9.59
N LEU A 280 -11.78 -19.58 10.59
CA LEU A 280 -11.55 -21.02 10.50
C LEU A 280 -12.39 -21.68 9.39
N ALA A 281 -13.60 -21.19 9.12
CA ALA A 281 -14.45 -21.68 8.04
C ALA A 281 -13.84 -21.51 6.63
N ARG A 282 -12.83 -20.65 6.49
CA ARG A 282 -12.16 -20.37 5.20
C ARG A 282 -10.88 -21.18 4.98
N LEU A 283 -10.44 -21.91 6.00
CA LEU A 283 -9.28 -22.81 5.94
C LEU A 283 -9.75 -24.23 5.65
N ASP A 284 -8.92 -25.00 4.95
CA ASP A 284 -9.08 -26.45 4.91
C ASP A 284 -8.83 -27.08 6.29
N ASP A 285 -9.16 -28.36 6.44
CA ASP A 285 -9.08 -29.04 7.73
C ASP A 285 -7.65 -29.14 8.26
N ALA A 286 -6.65 -29.35 7.38
CA ALA A 286 -5.25 -29.46 7.78
C ALA A 286 -4.71 -28.13 8.32
N ALA A 287 -4.98 -27.02 7.61
CA ALA A 287 -4.61 -25.68 8.02
C ALA A 287 -5.35 -25.24 9.29
N ARG A 288 -6.63 -25.61 9.44
CA ARG A 288 -7.42 -25.32 10.64
C ARG A 288 -6.84 -26.02 11.87
N GLU A 289 -6.46 -27.29 11.74
CA GLU A 289 -5.89 -28.09 12.84
C GLU A 289 -4.47 -27.60 13.18
N ALA A 290 -3.66 -27.26 12.18
CA ALA A 290 -2.35 -26.65 12.37
C ALA A 290 -2.44 -25.30 13.11
N ALA A 291 -3.38 -24.44 12.72
CA ALA A 291 -3.62 -23.16 13.39
C ALA A 291 -4.01 -23.35 14.86
N ARG A 292 -4.92 -24.31 15.15
CA ARG A 292 -5.32 -24.63 16.53
C ARG A 292 -4.14 -25.08 17.38
N ARG A 293 -3.30 -26.00 16.88
CA ARG A 293 -2.11 -26.47 17.62
C ARG A 293 -1.13 -25.34 17.88
N ARG A 294 -0.80 -24.55 16.85
CA ARG A 294 0.11 -23.40 16.96
C ARG A 294 -0.36 -22.40 18.01
N TYR A 295 -1.65 -22.03 17.96
CA TYR A 295 -2.20 -21.05 18.89
C TYR A 295 -2.47 -21.61 20.29
N ALA A 296 -2.73 -22.91 20.44
CA ALA A 296 -2.79 -23.55 21.75
C ALA A 296 -1.43 -23.50 22.47
N TYR A 297 -0.34 -23.77 21.74
CA TYR A 297 1.02 -23.60 22.26
C TYR A 297 1.28 -22.16 22.72
N ALA A 298 0.96 -21.18 21.86
CA ALA A 298 1.13 -19.77 22.20
C ALA A 298 0.34 -19.36 23.45
N LEU A 299 -0.95 -19.70 23.52
CA LEU A 299 -1.80 -19.39 24.68
C LEU A 299 -1.25 -20.00 25.98
N ALA A 300 -0.71 -21.22 25.94
CA ALA A 300 -0.10 -21.85 27.11
C ALA A 300 1.19 -21.14 27.56
N LEU A 301 1.97 -20.55 26.65
CA LEU A 301 3.09 -19.70 27.04
C LEU A 301 2.62 -18.37 27.65
N LEU A 302 1.66 -17.71 27.01
CA LEU A 302 1.09 -16.46 27.52
C LEU A 302 0.45 -16.66 28.91
N ASP A 303 -0.23 -17.78 29.14
CA ASP A 303 -0.85 -18.12 30.43
C ASP A 303 0.19 -18.31 31.53
N ARG A 304 1.37 -18.87 31.20
CA ARG A 304 2.48 -18.99 32.16
C ARG A 304 3.09 -17.64 32.52
N ALA A 305 3.13 -16.70 31.59
CA ALA A 305 3.72 -15.38 31.79
C ALA A 305 2.79 -14.40 32.55
N SER A 306 1.49 -14.38 32.21
CA SER A 306 0.54 -13.36 32.72
C SER A 306 -0.62 -13.93 33.54
N GLY A 307 -0.68 -15.24 33.75
CA GLY A 307 -1.92 -15.91 34.15
C GLY A 307 -2.93 -16.02 33.00
N PRO A 308 -4.09 -16.66 33.24
CA PRO A 308 -5.10 -16.89 32.22
C PRO A 308 -5.65 -15.56 31.67
N GLY A 309 -5.91 -15.54 30.36
CA GLY A 309 -6.49 -14.38 29.68
C GLY A 309 -7.93 -14.04 30.13
N PRO A 310 -8.46 -12.88 29.72
CA PRO A 310 -9.81 -12.46 30.09
C PRO A 310 -10.88 -13.37 29.48
N THR A 311 -12.00 -13.50 30.19
CA THR A 311 -13.22 -14.10 29.66
C THR A 311 -13.91 -13.11 28.73
N TRP A 312 -13.70 -13.30 27.43
CA TRP A 312 -14.38 -12.56 26.38
C TRP A 312 -15.88 -12.85 26.39
N VAL A 313 -16.68 -11.94 26.95
CA VAL A 313 -18.14 -12.04 26.84
C VAL A 313 -18.51 -11.80 25.37
N LEU A 314 -19.11 -12.81 24.72
CA LEU A 314 -19.60 -12.64 23.36
C LEU A 314 -20.73 -11.59 23.37
N PRO A 315 -20.71 -10.58 22.49
CA PRO A 315 -21.88 -9.76 22.29
C PRO A 315 -23.04 -10.67 21.90
N ASN A 316 -24.20 -10.46 22.53
CA ASN A 316 -25.39 -11.22 22.22
C ASN A 316 -25.70 -11.03 20.72
N PRO A 317 -25.97 -12.09 19.93
CA PRO A 317 -26.20 -11.98 18.48
C PRO A 317 -27.45 -11.16 18.09
N GLY A 318 -28.16 -10.57 19.05
CA GLY A 318 -29.31 -9.69 18.85
C GLY A 318 -29.20 -8.30 19.49
N SER A 319 -28.03 -7.91 20.02
CA SER A 319 -27.85 -6.54 20.52
C SER A 319 -27.69 -5.57 19.33
N PRO A 320 -28.47 -4.47 19.26
CA PRO A 320 -28.21 -3.44 18.27
C PRO A 320 -26.80 -2.89 18.51
N PRO A 321 -26.08 -2.51 17.46
CA PRO A 321 -24.76 -1.97 17.63
C PRO A 321 -24.81 -0.72 18.51
N GLY A 322 -23.85 -0.58 19.43
CA GLY A 322 -23.80 0.53 20.38
C GLY A 322 -23.67 1.89 19.67
N PRO A 323 -23.86 3.02 20.40
CA PRO A 323 -23.94 4.36 19.80
C PRO A 323 -22.70 4.80 18.99
N GLU A 324 -21.60 4.05 19.05
CA GLU A 324 -20.40 4.27 18.22
C GLU A 324 -20.59 3.86 16.74
N THR A 325 -21.60 3.06 16.39
CA THR A 325 -21.79 2.64 14.98
C THR A 325 -22.51 3.65 14.11
N ALA A 326 -22.97 4.78 14.66
CA ALA A 326 -23.51 5.86 13.83
C ALA A 326 -22.39 6.77 13.27
N ALA A 327 -21.22 6.82 13.91
CA ALA A 327 -20.05 7.54 13.40
C ALA A 327 -19.22 6.68 12.42
N ASP A 328 -19.22 5.35 12.61
CA ASP A 328 -18.57 4.37 11.73
C ASP A 328 -19.41 3.96 10.49
N THR A 329 -20.65 4.48 10.35
CA THR A 329 -21.52 4.22 9.19
C THR A 329 -21.89 5.46 8.40
N ALA A 330 -21.15 6.57 8.55
CA ALA A 330 -21.19 7.63 7.55
C ALA A 330 -20.98 6.99 6.16
N PRO A 331 -21.86 7.22 5.18
CA PRO A 331 -21.75 6.60 3.87
C PRO A 331 -20.63 7.29 3.10
N ASP A 332 -19.37 7.00 3.43
CA ASP A 332 -18.23 7.41 2.63
C ASP A 332 -17.23 6.26 2.47
N ALA A 333 -16.97 5.96 1.20
CA ALA A 333 -16.17 4.86 0.69
C ALA A 333 -16.72 3.44 0.98
N ARG A 334 -17.89 3.12 0.42
CA ARG A 334 -18.00 1.83 -0.28
C ARG A 334 -16.90 1.81 -1.34
N TRP A 335 -15.78 1.21 -0.98
CA TRP A 335 -14.69 0.96 -1.91
C TRP A 335 -15.24 0.11 -3.07
N PRO A 336 -15.25 0.58 -4.33
CA PRO A 336 -15.63 -0.30 -5.42
C PRO A 336 -14.63 -1.45 -5.43
N ALA A 337 -15.13 -2.69 -5.37
CA ALA A 337 -14.32 -3.89 -5.45
C ALA A 337 -13.32 -3.73 -6.60
N GLY A 338 -12.05 -3.55 -6.27
CA GLY A 338 -10.98 -3.66 -7.25
C GLY A 338 -11.09 -5.05 -7.83
N ASN A 339 -11.42 -5.14 -9.12
CA ASN A 339 -11.68 -6.38 -9.84
C ASN A 339 -10.77 -7.53 -9.38
N ALA A 340 -11.41 -8.62 -8.94
CA ALA A 340 -10.79 -9.92 -8.75
C ALA A 340 -9.92 -10.24 -9.99
N GLY A 341 -8.62 -10.42 -9.77
CA GLY A 341 -7.68 -10.61 -10.86
C GLY A 341 -6.38 -11.23 -10.39
N VAL A 342 -6.34 -12.57 -10.49
CA VAL A 342 -5.20 -13.49 -10.50
C VAL A 342 -4.41 -13.59 -9.18
N PRO A 343 -4.30 -14.79 -8.56
CA PRO A 343 -3.44 -14.99 -7.40
C PRO A 343 -1.99 -14.65 -7.76
N ARG A 344 -1.29 -13.93 -6.88
CA ARG A 344 0.17 -13.89 -6.91
C ARG A 344 0.66 -15.33 -6.89
N GLN A 345 1.38 -15.77 -7.92
CA GLN A 345 2.23 -16.95 -7.79
C GLN A 345 3.19 -16.67 -6.63
N THR A 346 3.11 -17.50 -5.61
CA THR A 346 4.13 -17.60 -4.57
C THR A 346 5.47 -17.78 -5.28
N ARG A 347 6.49 -17.00 -4.90
CA ARG A 347 7.87 -17.31 -5.27
C ARG A 347 8.19 -18.67 -4.64
N GLY A 348 8.02 -19.73 -5.42
CA GLY A 348 8.61 -21.02 -5.14
C GLY A 348 10.12 -20.89 -5.27
N GLU A 349 10.83 -21.46 -4.31
CA GLU A 349 12.27 -21.71 -4.39
C GLU A 349 12.59 -22.45 -5.71
N PRO A 350 13.75 -22.20 -6.33
CA PRO A 350 14.12 -22.87 -7.56
C PRO A 350 14.47 -24.34 -7.28
N ASP A 351 13.68 -25.25 -7.85
CA ASP A 351 14.00 -26.69 -7.93
C ASP A 351 15.12 -26.90 -8.97
N PRO A 352 16.21 -27.62 -8.66
CA PRO A 352 17.31 -27.82 -9.60
C PRO A 352 16.98 -28.97 -10.57
N GLY A 353 16.56 -28.62 -11.79
CA GLY A 353 16.36 -29.55 -12.91
C GLY A 353 17.47 -29.45 -13.97
N PRO A 354 17.68 -30.50 -14.78
CA PRO A 354 19.01 -31.00 -15.14
C PRO A 354 19.69 -30.23 -16.28
N ALA A 355 21.02 -30.27 -16.23
CA ALA A 355 21.86 -29.90 -17.36
C ALA A 355 21.57 -30.81 -18.55
N ASP A 356 21.28 -30.20 -19.70
CA ASP A 356 21.55 -30.85 -20.97
C ASP A 356 22.03 -29.84 -22.01
N SER A 357 22.93 -30.36 -22.82
CA SER A 357 23.92 -29.75 -23.69
C SER A 357 23.38 -29.24 -25.03
N ASP A 358 24.25 -28.48 -25.69
CA ASP A 358 24.28 -28.14 -27.11
C ASP A 358 23.36 -27.02 -27.62
N GLU A 359 23.95 -25.84 -27.82
CA GLU A 359 24.07 -25.32 -29.18
C GLU A 359 25.20 -24.27 -29.29
N ALA A 360 26.17 -24.59 -30.14
CA ALA A 360 27.30 -23.76 -30.47
C ALA A 360 26.93 -22.71 -31.54
N ALA A 361 27.32 -21.45 -31.32
CA ALA A 361 27.44 -20.46 -32.38
C ALA A 361 28.62 -19.52 -32.12
N SER A 362 29.75 -19.91 -32.70
CA SER A 362 30.83 -19.10 -33.30
C SER A 362 30.94 -17.61 -32.91
N ILE A 363 32.00 -17.27 -32.16
CA ILE A 363 32.58 -15.92 -32.11
C ILE A 363 34.04 -16.03 -32.50
N VAL A 364 34.41 -15.37 -33.60
CA VAL A 364 35.79 -15.15 -34.06
C VAL A 364 36.35 -13.93 -33.31
N PRO A 365 37.56 -13.96 -32.73
CA PRO A 365 38.15 -12.77 -32.13
C PRO A 365 38.92 -11.96 -33.18
N GLU A 366 38.59 -10.67 -33.23
CA GLU A 366 39.27 -9.65 -34.03
C GLU A 366 40.61 -9.27 -33.37
N SER A 367 41.61 -9.06 -34.21
CA SER A 367 43.01 -8.85 -33.86
C SER A 367 43.26 -7.40 -33.44
N ALA A 368 44.01 -7.20 -32.35
CA ALA A 368 44.57 -5.90 -31.97
C ALA A 368 45.79 -5.57 -32.85
N PRO A 369 46.03 -4.30 -33.21
CA PRO A 369 47.30 -3.89 -33.82
C PRO A 369 48.30 -3.45 -32.74
N GLU A 370 49.55 -3.92 -32.86
CA GLU A 370 50.72 -3.29 -32.25
C GLU A 370 51.31 -2.24 -33.20
N ALA A 371 51.75 -1.13 -32.57
CA ALA A 371 52.63 -0.04 -33.04
C ALA A 371 52.11 0.95 -34.10
#